data_AF-A0A7J4QD39-F1
#
_entry.id   AF-A0A7J4QD39-F1
#
_cell.length_a   1.000
_cell.length_b   1.000
_cell.length_c   1.000
_cell.angle_alpha   90.00
_cell.angle_beta   90.00
_cell.angle_gamma   90.00
#
_symmetry.space_group_name_H-M   'P 1'
#
loop_
_entity.id
_entity.type
_entity.pdbx_description
1 polymer ?
#
loop_
_entity_poly.entity_id
_entity_poly.type
_entity_poly.pdbx_seq_one_letter_code
_entity_poly.pdbx_strand_id
1 'polypeptide(L)'
;MASKSILPCILIILVSAAIFLLPLDVTGDAVRLQLGASQKAGTAGPAIAKAAAQYPLLPYNSEEDSRAIKGSFFLPEPAMPQRTPRDSISSRIRGIFTGRAREPAYTINLSAEDKRKFPALSMAKYQRFQSENPMIFRLMEWRNAESPSGKSIIYSQQKMESVSHYIALLETGGPFPYTSPPPGISSETLLGGMAVNIYYNETEAWNMFAPHIAASLYIEVNHIVPWSIRGYDENGLRILFDGSRFIYYNSATNRYKFSMDKTKGSGSQGITDWNAFNNLYFLRDNGMIRPTQEESIYALTEWMGLHLFHDWYPRAYSVRQDYGYNSSNYPVDKILSPPEGVNSYTAGCPGTASLYGALLSAINIPVMKNSSLPEYFPDSGRLGWHTGVVFPTAGIALAHGDDPYSGSYLRGPREVPEAEVFYSIPEFILFNNPVPDEETGATTEEQTANIATYNYVKRRYALGYNYSAYALIAERAHELKYYPDPSSPMRMETFLRSRYYRPIFNDAFTQQFLADLDANITEIGSGNFEAGKRILVSWLVSRNREA
;
A
#
# COMPACT_ATOMS: atom_id res chain seq x y z
N MET A 1 -14.02 1.85 64.95
CA MET A 1 -13.45 0.82 64.06
C MET A 1 -13.37 1.43 62.66
N ALA A 2 -12.20 1.34 62.05
CA ALA A 2 -11.75 2.21 60.96
C ALA A 2 -12.53 2.03 59.65
N SER A 3 -13.00 3.15 59.08
CA SER A 3 -13.29 3.29 57.66
C SER A 3 -12.20 4.16 57.04
N LYS A 4 -11.53 3.65 55.99
CA LYS A 4 -10.64 4.45 55.15
C LYS A 4 -11.24 4.52 53.75
N SER A 5 -11.59 5.74 53.38
CA SER A 5 -11.95 6.21 52.04
C SER A 5 -10.70 6.65 51.29
N ILE A 6 -10.56 6.25 50.03
CA ILE A 6 -9.59 6.71 49.02
C ILE A 6 -10.37 6.49 47.70
N LEU A 7 -10.70 7.44 46.82
CA LEU A 7 -9.98 8.54 46.16
C LEU A 7 -11.01 9.45 45.46
N PRO A 8 -10.73 10.75 45.20
CA PRO A 8 -10.90 11.24 43.83
C PRO A 8 -9.73 12.12 43.37
N CYS A 9 -9.25 11.90 42.15
CA CYS A 9 -8.35 12.82 41.45
C CYS A 9 -9.01 13.25 40.13
N ILE A 10 -9.73 14.37 40.22
CA ILE A 10 -9.90 15.33 39.13
C ILE A 10 -9.09 16.56 39.56
N LEU A 11 -8.49 17.24 38.59
CA LEU A 11 -7.93 18.61 38.63
C LEU A 11 -6.40 18.71 38.60
N ILE A 12 -5.80 18.67 37.40
CA ILE A 12 -4.74 19.61 36.98
C ILE A 12 -4.89 19.88 35.47
N ILE A 13 -5.54 21.00 35.14
CA ILE A 13 -5.35 21.77 33.91
C ILE A 13 -4.95 23.18 34.39
N LEU A 14 -4.00 23.80 33.68
CA LEU A 14 -3.38 25.12 33.89
C LEU A 14 -2.11 25.08 34.77
N VAL A 15 -0.94 25.10 34.15
CA VAL A 15 -0.03 26.27 34.05
C VAL A 15 1.16 25.83 33.19
N SER A 16 1.24 26.31 31.95
CA SER A 16 2.48 26.28 31.15
C SER A 16 2.67 27.65 30.54
N ALA A 17 3.06 28.59 31.41
CA ALA A 17 3.66 29.85 31.03
C ALA A 17 4.69 30.20 32.13
N ALA A 18 5.89 30.58 31.68
CA ALA A 18 7.06 30.94 32.46
C ALA A 18 7.84 29.77 33.09
N ILE A 19 9.02 29.47 32.53
CA ILE A 19 10.33 29.79 33.14
C ILE A 19 11.42 29.42 32.12
N PHE A 20 11.97 30.46 31.49
CA PHE A 20 13.37 30.48 31.05
C PHE A 20 14.18 31.05 32.21
N LEU A 21 15.46 30.66 32.29
CA LEU A 21 16.53 31.08 33.22
C LEU A 21 16.71 30.19 34.47
N LEU A 22 17.67 29.26 34.40
CA LEU A 22 18.95 29.28 35.14
C LEU A 22 19.79 28.02 34.80
N PRO A 23 21.14 28.08 34.86
CA PRO A 23 22.02 26.96 34.58
C PRO A 23 22.27 26.15 35.87
N LEU A 24 22.32 24.83 35.76
CA LEU A 24 22.83 23.96 36.84
C LEU A 24 23.79 22.92 36.26
N ASP A 25 25.04 23.10 36.66
CA ASP A 25 26.16 22.20 36.55
C ASP A 25 26.25 21.43 37.87
N VAL A 26 26.17 20.09 37.86
CA VAL A 26 26.67 19.25 38.96
C VAL A 26 27.12 17.88 38.43
N THR A 27 28.34 17.57 38.82
CA THR A 27 29.17 16.38 38.72
C THR A 27 28.62 15.08 39.33
N GLY A 28 29.02 13.93 38.74
CA GLY A 28 29.48 12.70 39.41
C GLY A 28 28.48 11.85 40.23
N ASP A 29 28.20 10.61 39.79
CA ASP A 29 28.87 9.41 40.32
C ASP A 29 28.25 8.11 39.77
N ALA A 30 29.12 7.12 39.63
CA ALA A 30 28.86 5.81 39.06
C ALA A 30 28.03 4.90 39.98
N VAL A 31 27.04 4.21 39.42
CA VAL A 31 26.43 3.03 40.03
C VAL A 31 26.61 1.84 39.08
N ARG A 32 27.52 0.93 39.47
CA ARG A 32 27.61 -0.42 38.89
C ARG A 32 26.42 -1.24 39.40
N LEU A 33 25.58 -1.71 38.48
CA LEU A 33 24.64 -2.81 38.74
C LEU A 33 25.12 -4.04 37.97
N GLN A 34 25.58 -5.05 38.71
CA GLN A 34 25.71 -6.43 38.23
C GLN A 34 24.30 -7.01 38.07
N LEU A 35 23.95 -7.42 36.84
CA LEU A 35 22.81 -8.31 36.61
C LEU A 35 23.33 -9.63 36.06
N GLY A 36 23.00 -10.69 36.79
CA GLY A 36 23.41 -12.06 36.53
C GLY A 36 22.78 -12.66 35.27
N ALA A 37 23.54 -13.53 34.64
CA ALA A 37 23.13 -14.32 33.50
C ALA A 37 21.95 -15.25 33.84
N SER A 38 20.97 -15.29 32.95
CA SER A 38 19.93 -16.33 32.89
C SER A 38 19.81 -16.81 31.45
N GLN A 39 20.52 -17.90 31.15
CA GLN A 39 20.38 -18.68 29.91
C GLN A 39 18.97 -19.27 29.81
N LYS A 40 18.23 -18.93 28.75
CA LYS A 40 17.29 -19.85 28.09
C LYS A 40 17.23 -19.53 26.59
N ALA A 41 18.07 -20.20 25.82
CA ALA A 41 17.93 -20.28 24.38
C ALA A 41 16.81 -21.28 24.05
N GLY A 42 15.68 -20.78 23.54
CA GLY A 42 14.66 -21.59 22.89
C GLY A 42 15.08 -21.87 21.45
N THR A 43 14.97 -23.13 21.03
CA THR A 43 15.34 -23.60 19.69
C THR A 43 14.41 -23.02 18.62
N ALA A 44 14.96 -22.25 17.68
CA ALA A 44 14.28 -21.81 16.48
C ALA A 44 13.94 -23.01 15.57
N GLY A 45 12.71 -23.07 15.07
CA GLY A 45 12.21 -24.17 14.25
C GLY A 45 12.81 -24.22 12.83
N PRO A 46 12.68 -25.37 12.13
CA PRO A 46 13.33 -25.65 10.84
C PRO A 46 12.96 -24.70 9.68
N ALA A 47 11.87 -23.93 9.80
CA ALA A 47 11.51 -22.90 8.81
C ALA A 47 12.49 -21.71 8.80
N ILE A 48 13.06 -21.35 9.96
CA ILE A 48 14.03 -20.24 10.10
C ILE A 48 15.40 -20.65 9.53
N ALA A 49 15.77 -21.92 9.66
CA ALA A 49 17.02 -22.46 9.12
C ALA A 49 17.04 -22.49 7.58
N LYS A 50 15.88 -22.65 6.93
CA LYS A 50 15.78 -22.67 5.46
C LYS A 50 15.92 -21.27 4.85
N ALA A 51 15.35 -20.24 5.49
CA ALA A 51 15.51 -18.84 5.07
C ALA A 51 16.97 -18.35 5.21
N ALA A 52 17.68 -18.78 6.26
CA ALA A 52 19.10 -18.44 6.47
C ALA A 52 20.05 -19.12 5.46
N ALA A 53 19.66 -20.25 4.85
CA ALA A 53 20.47 -20.97 3.87
C ALA A 53 20.31 -20.43 2.44
N GLN A 54 19.18 -19.80 2.12
CA GLN A 54 18.90 -19.25 0.78
C GLN A 54 19.53 -17.86 0.60
N TYR A 55 19.89 -17.18 1.69
CA TYR A 55 20.64 -15.93 1.74
C TYR A 55 21.78 -16.05 2.76
N PRO A 56 22.97 -16.56 2.39
CA PRO A 56 24.05 -16.73 3.36
C PRO A 56 24.44 -15.35 3.91
N LEU A 57 24.05 -15.09 5.16
CA LEU A 57 24.68 -14.07 5.98
C LEU A 57 26.12 -14.54 6.18
N LEU A 58 27.05 -14.00 5.40
CA LEU A 58 28.47 -14.30 5.53
C LEU A 58 28.95 -13.89 6.94
N PRO A 59 29.81 -14.68 7.59
CA PRO A 59 30.35 -14.34 8.90
C PRO A 59 31.25 -13.10 8.81
N TYR A 60 31.10 -12.23 9.80
CA TYR A 60 31.85 -10.98 9.99
C TYR A 60 33.28 -11.26 10.46
N ASN A 61 34.24 -10.43 10.03
CA ASN A 61 35.63 -10.41 10.50
C ASN A 61 35.91 -9.02 11.10
N SER A 62 36.33 -8.96 12.37
CA SER A 62 36.03 -7.85 13.27
C SER A 62 37.19 -6.91 13.63
N GLU A 63 38.21 -6.73 12.79
CA GLU A 63 39.40 -5.96 13.21
C GLU A 63 39.66 -4.62 12.49
N GLU A 64 38.99 -4.26 11.39
CA GLU A 64 39.41 -3.06 10.61
C GLU A 64 38.56 -1.79 10.73
N ASP A 65 37.31 -1.81 11.22
CA ASP A 65 36.39 -0.66 10.99
C ASP A 65 36.06 0.22 12.21
N SER A 66 37.01 0.43 13.13
CA SER A 66 36.81 1.35 14.26
C SER A 66 37.36 2.76 13.99
N ARG A 67 36.74 3.55 13.08
CA ARG A 67 36.80 5.03 13.11
C ARG A 67 35.87 5.73 12.09
N ALA A 68 34.93 6.52 12.66
CA ALA A 68 34.45 7.86 12.24
C ALA A 68 32.91 7.99 12.09
N ILE A 69 32.27 8.73 13.01
CA ILE A 69 30.96 9.38 12.80
C ILE A 69 30.96 10.76 13.47
N LYS A 70 30.63 11.81 12.70
CA LYS A 70 29.77 12.95 13.12
C LYS A 70 29.39 13.80 11.90
N GLY A 71 28.08 14.03 11.71
CA GLY A 71 27.57 15.11 10.87
C GLY A 71 26.22 14.79 10.22
N SER A 72 25.14 15.34 10.77
CA SER A 72 23.83 15.42 10.10
C SER A 72 23.84 16.62 9.15
N PHE A 73 23.68 16.39 7.84
CA PHE A 73 23.55 17.46 6.85
C PHE A 73 22.18 17.40 6.18
N PHE A 74 21.37 18.44 6.41
CA PHE A 74 20.28 18.80 5.50
C PHE A 74 20.84 19.86 4.54
N LEU A 75 20.79 19.60 3.23
CA LEU A 75 21.03 20.60 2.20
C LEU A 75 19.73 20.89 1.44
N PRO A 76 19.49 22.15 1.05
CA PRO A 76 18.30 22.54 0.29
C PRO A 76 18.41 22.07 -1.16
N GLU A 77 17.27 21.65 -1.74
CA GLU A 77 17.16 21.31 -3.15
C GLU A 77 17.50 22.49 -4.07
N PRO A 78 18.10 22.26 -5.25
CA PRO A 78 18.27 23.31 -6.25
C PRO A 78 16.91 23.71 -6.84
N ALA A 79 16.68 25.01 -6.98
CA ALA A 79 15.47 25.56 -7.56
C ALA A 79 15.27 25.03 -9.00
N MET A 80 14.12 24.39 -9.24
CA MET A 80 13.72 23.99 -10.58
C MET A 80 13.49 25.22 -11.47
N PRO A 81 13.89 25.18 -12.76
CA PRO A 81 13.64 26.28 -13.68
C PRO A 81 12.12 26.47 -13.87
N GLN A 82 11.67 27.72 -13.72
CA GLN A 82 10.30 28.11 -14.02
C GLN A 82 9.98 27.76 -15.47
N ARG A 83 8.98 26.90 -15.69
CA ARG A 83 8.43 26.64 -17.02
C ARG A 83 7.77 27.92 -17.52
N THR A 84 8.28 28.50 -18.59
CA THR A 84 7.55 29.51 -19.35
C THR A 84 6.35 28.85 -20.06
N PRO A 85 5.18 29.51 -20.11
CA PRO A 85 4.03 28.97 -20.82
C PRO A 85 4.35 28.87 -22.32
N ARG A 86 4.28 27.66 -22.88
CA ARG A 86 4.13 27.52 -24.33
C ARG A 86 2.66 27.77 -24.66
N ASP A 87 2.44 28.76 -25.52
CA ASP A 87 1.18 29.01 -26.19
C ASP A 87 0.71 27.73 -26.89
N SER A 88 -0.30 27.08 -26.31
CA SER A 88 -1.05 26.03 -26.97
C SER A 88 -2.44 26.55 -27.30
N ILE A 89 -2.77 26.39 -28.57
CA ILE A 89 -4.03 26.73 -29.22
C ILE A 89 -5.15 25.93 -28.52
N SER A 90 -5.88 26.57 -27.60
CA SER A 90 -7.12 26.04 -27.03
C SER A 90 -8.07 27.17 -26.61
N SER A 91 -8.26 28.14 -27.51
CA SER A 91 -9.31 29.14 -27.42
C SER A 91 -10.53 28.73 -28.26
N ARG A 92 -11.16 27.60 -27.94
CA ARG A 92 -12.51 27.24 -28.41
C ARG A 92 -13.02 26.03 -27.64
N ILE A 93 -13.64 26.30 -26.49
CA ILE A 93 -14.86 25.67 -25.95
C ILE A 93 -15.13 26.43 -24.64
N ARG A 94 -15.90 27.51 -24.73
CA ARG A 94 -16.65 28.05 -23.60
C ARG A 94 -18.11 27.90 -23.95
N GLY A 95 -18.79 27.04 -23.20
CA GLY A 95 -20.23 26.88 -23.34
C GLY A 95 -20.75 25.87 -22.34
N ILE A 96 -21.40 26.41 -21.31
CA ILE A 96 -22.46 25.76 -20.51
C ILE A 96 -21.94 24.81 -19.42
N PHE A 97 -21.94 25.27 -18.16
CA PHE A 97 -22.45 24.53 -17.00
C PHE A 97 -22.65 25.50 -15.83
N THR A 98 -23.79 26.21 -15.85
CA THR A 98 -24.37 26.83 -14.65
C THR A 98 -25.76 26.25 -14.47
N GLY A 99 -25.83 25.03 -13.95
CA GLY A 99 -27.09 24.40 -13.54
C GLY A 99 -26.91 23.85 -12.13
N ARG A 100 -27.64 24.40 -11.16
CA ARG A 100 -27.83 23.74 -9.85
C ARG A 100 -28.59 22.44 -10.12
N ALA A 101 -27.89 21.31 -10.07
CA ALA A 101 -28.52 20.00 -10.09
C ALA A 101 -29.27 19.79 -8.77
N ARG A 102 -30.56 19.45 -8.85
CA ARG A 102 -31.27 18.84 -7.73
C ARG A 102 -30.81 17.39 -7.63
N GLU A 103 -30.44 16.97 -6.43
CA GLU A 103 -30.00 15.61 -6.11
C GLU A 103 -31.09 14.58 -6.45
N PRO A 104 -30.81 13.53 -7.23
CA PRO A 104 -31.66 12.35 -7.26
C PRO A 104 -31.39 11.52 -6.00
N ALA A 105 -32.44 11.22 -5.23
CA ALA A 105 -32.36 10.22 -4.18
C ALA A 105 -32.17 8.83 -4.83
N TYR A 106 -30.99 8.25 -4.70
CA TYR A 106 -30.68 6.90 -5.21
C TYR A 106 -31.25 5.83 -4.27
N THR A 107 -32.56 5.60 -4.30
CA THR A 107 -33.16 4.40 -3.70
C THR A 107 -33.23 3.33 -4.79
N ILE A 108 -32.54 2.20 -4.60
CA ILE A 108 -32.75 1.01 -5.46
C ILE A 108 -34.12 0.43 -5.13
N ASN A 109 -35.16 0.97 -5.77
CA ASN A 109 -36.47 0.33 -5.79
C ASN A 109 -36.48 -0.65 -6.96
N LEU A 110 -36.18 -1.92 -6.68
CA LEU A 110 -36.33 -2.96 -7.69
C LEU A 110 -37.75 -2.93 -8.25
N SER A 111 -37.88 -2.82 -9.57
CA SER A 111 -39.19 -2.84 -10.19
C SER A 111 -39.86 -4.19 -9.91
N ALA A 112 -41.20 -4.21 -9.89
CA ALA A 112 -41.94 -5.46 -9.76
C ALA A 112 -41.62 -6.45 -10.90
N GLU A 113 -41.13 -5.96 -12.03
CA GLU A 113 -40.70 -6.75 -13.18
C GLU A 113 -39.31 -7.36 -12.97
N ASP A 114 -38.34 -6.59 -12.45
CA ASP A 114 -37.01 -7.12 -12.10
C ASP A 114 -37.15 -8.24 -11.07
N LYS A 115 -37.98 -8.03 -10.03
CA LYS A 115 -38.30 -9.07 -9.02
C LYS A 115 -38.90 -10.34 -9.63
N ARG A 116 -39.58 -10.27 -10.79
CA ARG A 116 -40.15 -11.44 -11.49
C ARG A 116 -39.15 -12.09 -12.46
N LYS A 117 -38.19 -11.32 -12.99
CA LYS A 117 -37.18 -11.78 -13.97
C LYS A 117 -35.99 -12.47 -13.31
N PHE A 118 -35.76 -12.29 -12.01
CA PHE A 118 -34.72 -13.02 -11.29
C PHE A 118 -35.16 -14.48 -11.07
N PRO A 119 -34.47 -15.47 -11.67
CA PRO A 119 -34.87 -16.85 -11.54
C PRO A 119 -34.73 -17.29 -10.08
N ALA A 120 -35.84 -17.66 -9.44
CA ALA A 120 -35.88 -18.16 -8.06
C ALA A 120 -34.87 -19.30 -7.80
N LEU A 121 -34.54 -20.07 -8.84
CA LEU A 121 -33.52 -21.12 -8.81
C LEU A 121 -32.10 -20.61 -8.55
N SER A 122 -31.74 -19.41 -9.03
CA SER A 122 -30.41 -18.84 -8.79
C SER A 122 -30.24 -18.45 -7.33
N MET A 123 -31.29 -18.01 -6.64
CA MET A 123 -31.19 -17.63 -5.21
C MET A 123 -31.17 -18.81 -4.24
N ALA A 124 -31.71 -19.97 -4.61
CA ALA A 124 -31.73 -21.15 -3.75
C ALA A 124 -30.31 -21.65 -3.38
N LYS A 125 -29.35 -21.61 -4.33
CA LYS A 125 -27.95 -21.99 -4.05
C LYS A 125 -27.28 -21.03 -3.05
N TYR A 126 -27.56 -19.73 -3.11
CA TYR A 126 -27.03 -18.74 -2.15
C TYR A 126 -27.67 -18.87 -0.77
N GLN A 127 -28.99 -19.12 -0.70
CA GLN A 127 -29.66 -19.39 0.57
C GLN A 127 -29.12 -20.64 1.24
N ARG A 128 -28.91 -21.71 0.47
CA ARG A 128 -28.24 -22.91 0.95
C ARG A 128 -26.83 -22.61 1.45
N PHE A 129 -26.03 -21.92 0.64
CA PHE A 129 -24.68 -21.50 1.02
C PHE A 129 -24.69 -20.70 2.33
N GLN A 130 -25.65 -19.79 2.50
CA GLN A 130 -25.84 -19.03 3.73
C GLN A 130 -26.14 -19.91 4.94
N SER A 131 -27.04 -20.88 4.80
CA SER A 131 -27.38 -21.80 5.88
C SER A 131 -26.21 -22.70 6.29
N GLU A 132 -25.36 -23.08 5.33
CA GLU A 132 -24.19 -23.94 5.55
C GLU A 132 -22.99 -23.17 6.13
N ASN A 133 -22.91 -21.84 5.93
CA ASN A 133 -21.73 -21.05 6.27
C ASN A 133 -22.08 -19.82 7.13
N PRO A 134 -22.73 -19.99 8.30
CA PRO A 134 -23.23 -18.88 9.10
C PRO A 134 -22.14 -17.91 9.58
N MET A 135 -20.90 -18.38 9.71
CA MET A 135 -19.76 -17.52 10.09
C MET A 135 -19.48 -16.43 9.06
N ILE A 136 -19.54 -16.74 7.76
CA ILE A 136 -19.29 -15.77 6.68
C ILE A 136 -20.27 -14.60 6.80
N PHE A 137 -21.56 -14.91 6.97
CA PHE A 137 -22.63 -13.92 7.06
C PHE A 137 -22.64 -13.18 8.40
N ARG A 138 -22.17 -13.82 9.48
CA ARG A 138 -21.98 -13.17 10.78
C ARG A 138 -20.92 -12.07 10.73
N LEU A 139 -19.89 -12.25 9.91
CA LEU A 139 -18.75 -11.33 9.77
C LEU A 139 -18.96 -10.25 8.70
N MET A 140 -20.09 -10.31 8.00
CA MET A 140 -20.57 -9.18 7.23
C MET A 140 -20.95 -8.07 8.21
N GLU A 141 -20.09 -7.06 8.34
CA GLU A 141 -20.24 -5.98 9.31
C GLU A 141 -20.47 -4.64 8.63
N TRP A 142 -21.31 -3.78 9.25
CA TRP A 142 -21.57 -2.42 8.78
C TRP A 142 -21.73 -1.47 9.97
N ARG A 143 -21.10 -0.30 9.87
CA ARG A 143 -21.16 0.75 10.89
C ARG A 143 -22.04 1.89 10.43
N ASN A 144 -22.91 2.40 11.30
CA ASN A 144 -23.74 3.58 11.07
C ASN A 144 -23.96 4.36 12.39
N ALA A 145 -24.85 5.37 12.38
CA ALA A 145 -25.15 6.20 13.55
C ALA A 145 -25.78 5.44 14.72
N GLU A 146 -26.48 4.35 14.45
CA GLU A 146 -27.14 3.52 15.47
C GLU A 146 -26.14 2.61 16.21
N SER A 147 -24.90 2.53 15.71
CA SER A 147 -23.79 1.75 16.28
C SER A 147 -22.64 2.60 16.84
N PRO A 148 -22.89 3.55 17.77
CA PRO A 148 -21.85 4.46 18.27
C PRO A 148 -20.80 3.75 19.15
N SER A 149 -21.12 2.57 19.70
CA SER A 149 -20.19 1.76 20.51
C SER A 149 -19.18 0.96 19.69
N GLY A 150 -19.16 1.12 18.37
CA GLY A 150 -18.32 0.31 17.48
C GLY A 150 -18.82 -1.13 17.27
N LYS A 151 -19.93 -1.52 17.90
CA LYS A 151 -20.60 -2.80 17.62
C LYS A 151 -21.33 -2.70 16.28
N SER A 152 -20.87 -3.46 15.30
CA SER A 152 -21.52 -3.60 13.99
C SER A 152 -23.00 -4.00 14.12
N ILE A 153 -23.85 -3.46 13.24
CA ILE A 153 -25.23 -3.97 13.08
C ILE A 153 -25.17 -5.22 12.21
N ILE A 154 -25.72 -6.33 12.75
CA ILE A 154 -25.96 -7.55 11.98
C ILE A 154 -26.93 -7.25 10.84
N TYR A 155 -26.65 -7.74 9.64
CA TYR A 155 -27.33 -7.37 8.40
C TYR A 155 -28.85 -7.43 8.48
N SER A 156 -29.51 -6.34 8.06
CA SER A 156 -30.96 -6.32 7.86
C SER A 156 -31.35 -7.10 6.61
N GLN A 157 -32.61 -7.55 6.55
CA GLN A 157 -33.17 -8.21 5.36
C GLN A 157 -33.00 -7.34 4.11
N GLN A 158 -33.20 -6.01 4.22
CA GLN A 158 -33.04 -5.07 3.11
C GLN A 158 -31.61 -5.04 2.54
N LYS A 159 -30.58 -5.15 3.40
CA LYS A 159 -29.18 -5.24 2.95
C LYS A 159 -28.93 -6.53 2.17
N MET A 160 -29.50 -7.64 2.63
CA MET A 160 -29.43 -8.92 1.90
C MET A 160 -30.19 -8.90 0.56
N GLU A 161 -31.31 -8.18 0.47
CA GLU A 161 -32.00 -7.96 -0.80
C GLU A 161 -31.12 -7.18 -1.80
N SER A 162 -30.34 -6.21 -1.31
CA SER A 162 -29.37 -5.47 -2.15
C SER A 162 -28.24 -6.38 -2.64
N VAL A 163 -27.66 -7.21 -1.77
CA VAL A 163 -26.63 -8.19 -2.16
C VAL A 163 -27.20 -9.18 -3.19
N SER A 164 -28.42 -9.68 -2.96
CA SER A 164 -29.11 -10.59 -3.89
C SER A 164 -29.34 -9.96 -5.27
N HIS A 165 -29.68 -8.66 -5.31
CA HIS A 165 -29.79 -7.92 -6.56
C HIS A 165 -28.48 -7.91 -7.35
N TYR A 166 -27.35 -7.57 -6.70
CA TYR A 166 -26.05 -7.56 -7.37
C TYR A 166 -25.58 -8.95 -7.80
N ILE A 167 -25.85 -9.99 -7.00
CA ILE A 167 -25.61 -11.38 -7.41
C ILE A 167 -26.36 -11.69 -8.70
N ALA A 168 -27.63 -11.29 -8.79
CA ALA A 168 -28.42 -11.56 -9.98
C ALA A 168 -27.92 -10.79 -11.22
N LEU A 169 -27.38 -9.58 -11.04
CA LEU A 169 -26.69 -8.87 -12.12
C LEU A 169 -25.44 -9.64 -12.59
N LEU A 170 -24.61 -10.17 -11.69
CA LEU A 170 -23.45 -11.00 -12.05
C LEU A 170 -23.86 -12.26 -12.81
N GLU A 171 -24.88 -12.98 -12.32
CA GLU A 171 -25.39 -14.21 -12.94
C GLU A 171 -25.94 -13.98 -14.35
N THR A 172 -26.49 -12.80 -14.62
CA THR A 172 -27.08 -12.45 -15.92
C THR A 172 -26.12 -11.67 -16.82
N GLY A 173 -24.90 -11.36 -16.36
CA GLY A 173 -23.99 -10.47 -17.07
C GLY A 173 -24.51 -9.03 -17.20
N GLY A 174 -25.41 -8.61 -16.30
CA GLY A 174 -25.97 -7.26 -16.26
C GLY A 174 -24.91 -6.21 -15.93
N PRO A 175 -25.04 -4.98 -16.46
CA PRO A 175 -24.11 -3.91 -16.18
C PRO A 175 -24.23 -3.45 -14.72
N PHE A 176 -23.15 -2.89 -14.19
CA PHE A 176 -23.19 -2.21 -12.90
C PHE A 176 -24.09 -0.95 -13.00
N PRO A 177 -25.01 -0.71 -12.04
CA PRO A 177 -26.06 0.30 -12.21
C PRO A 177 -25.62 1.75 -11.97
N TYR A 178 -24.33 2.01 -11.72
CA TYR A 178 -23.81 3.36 -11.42
C TYR A 178 -22.82 3.85 -12.45
N THR A 179 -22.82 5.17 -12.67
CA THR A 179 -21.83 5.87 -13.50
C THR A 179 -20.55 6.12 -12.70
N SER A 180 -19.40 6.05 -13.39
CA SER A 180 -18.09 6.27 -12.80
C SER A 180 -17.67 7.74 -12.73
N PRO A 181 -17.03 8.18 -11.62
CA PRO A 181 -17.20 7.70 -10.24
C PRO A 181 -18.47 8.36 -9.62
N PRO A 182 -19.01 7.81 -8.51
CA PRO A 182 -20.19 8.39 -7.88
C PRO A 182 -19.94 9.84 -7.44
N PRO A 183 -20.83 10.80 -7.73
CA PRO A 183 -20.58 12.23 -7.49
C PRO A 183 -20.46 12.61 -6.00
N GLY A 184 -20.92 11.75 -5.09
CA GLY A 184 -21.05 12.04 -3.66
C GLY A 184 -22.12 13.09 -3.36
N ILE A 185 -22.45 13.23 -2.08
CA ILE A 185 -23.46 14.21 -1.59
C ILE A 185 -22.83 15.52 -1.13
N SER A 186 -21.55 15.49 -0.76
CA SER A 186 -20.82 16.68 -0.40
C SER A 186 -19.32 16.43 -0.48
N SER A 187 -18.56 17.52 -0.55
CA SER A 187 -17.12 17.47 -0.57
C SER A 187 -16.52 18.49 0.39
N GLU A 188 -15.58 18.07 1.23
CA GLU A 188 -14.77 18.99 2.02
C GLU A 188 -13.74 19.66 1.11
N THR A 189 -13.97 20.94 0.83
CA THR A 189 -13.07 21.76 0.03
C THR A 189 -11.98 22.33 0.94
N LEU A 190 -10.71 22.04 0.66
CA LEU A 190 -9.56 22.71 1.28
C LEU A 190 -9.35 24.12 0.69
N LEU A 191 -8.53 24.91 1.40
CA LEU A 191 -7.92 26.15 0.88
C LEU A 191 -7.37 25.90 -0.54
N GLY A 192 -7.90 26.64 -1.51
CA GLY A 192 -7.60 26.48 -2.94
C GLY A 192 -8.67 25.76 -3.77
N GLY A 193 -9.84 25.44 -3.21
CA GLY A 193 -10.98 24.95 -4.00
C GLY A 193 -10.95 23.46 -4.34
N MET A 194 -10.07 22.68 -3.72
CA MET A 194 -9.93 21.24 -3.96
C MET A 194 -10.66 20.42 -2.91
N ALA A 195 -11.50 19.48 -3.35
CA ALA A 195 -12.11 18.52 -2.44
C ALA A 195 -11.10 17.45 -2.03
N VAL A 196 -10.82 17.32 -0.72
CA VAL A 196 -9.95 16.25 -0.22
C VAL A 196 -10.74 14.99 0.12
N ASN A 197 -11.95 15.18 0.63
CA ASN A 197 -12.85 14.09 1.00
C ASN A 197 -14.17 14.27 0.25
N ILE A 198 -14.61 13.20 -0.41
CA ILE A 198 -15.99 13.06 -0.89
C ILE A 198 -16.75 12.26 0.16
N TYR A 199 -17.89 12.80 0.58
CA TYR A 199 -18.77 12.18 1.55
C TYR A 199 -19.96 11.53 0.87
N TYR A 200 -20.40 10.43 1.46
CA TYR A 200 -21.54 9.63 1.05
C TYR A 200 -22.51 9.47 2.21
N ASN A 201 -23.80 9.34 1.90
CA ASN A 201 -24.77 8.86 2.87
C ASN A 201 -24.69 7.33 3.01
N GLU A 202 -25.43 6.74 3.97
CA GLU A 202 -25.40 5.28 4.19
C GLU A 202 -25.85 4.49 2.96
N THR A 203 -26.88 4.95 2.24
CA THR A 203 -27.40 4.24 1.07
C THR A 203 -26.36 4.19 -0.05
N GLU A 204 -25.71 5.31 -0.34
CA GLU A 204 -24.66 5.38 -1.36
C GLU A 204 -23.44 4.52 -0.98
N ALA A 205 -22.96 4.64 0.25
CA ALA A 205 -21.84 3.85 0.75
C ALA A 205 -22.15 2.35 0.72
N TRP A 206 -23.38 1.97 1.10
CA TRP A 206 -23.85 0.60 1.04
C TRP A 206 -23.89 0.07 -0.39
N ASN A 207 -24.37 0.88 -1.34
CA ASN A 207 -24.43 0.51 -2.75
C ASN A 207 -23.04 0.39 -3.40
N MET A 208 -22.00 0.98 -2.81
CA MET A 208 -20.62 0.72 -3.21
C MET A 208 -20.07 -0.56 -2.60
N PHE A 209 -20.44 -0.91 -1.37
CA PHE A 209 -19.90 -2.08 -0.67
C PHE A 209 -20.62 -3.40 -0.98
N ALA A 210 -21.95 -3.39 -1.08
CA ALA A 210 -22.75 -4.59 -1.37
C ALA A 210 -22.33 -5.36 -2.63
N PRO A 211 -21.88 -4.71 -3.73
CA PRO A 211 -21.33 -5.38 -4.90
C PRO A 211 -20.08 -6.21 -4.61
N HIS A 212 -19.23 -5.81 -3.66
CA HIS A 212 -18.05 -6.60 -3.26
C HIS A 212 -18.47 -7.91 -2.60
N ILE A 213 -19.45 -7.84 -1.69
CA ILE A 213 -20.03 -9.04 -1.06
C ILE A 213 -20.66 -9.95 -2.10
N ALA A 214 -21.43 -9.37 -3.02
CA ALA A 214 -22.07 -10.11 -4.10
C ALA A 214 -21.05 -10.81 -5.01
N ALA A 215 -19.98 -10.11 -5.41
CA ALA A 215 -18.88 -10.69 -6.17
C ALA A 215 -18.24 -11.86 -5.40
N SER A 216 -17.89 -11.67 -4.13
CA SER A 216 -17.28 -12.73 -3.32
C SER A 216 -18.17 -13.98 -3.21
N LEU A 217 -19.47 -13.81 -2.97
CA LEU A 217 -20.42 -14.92 -2.90
C LEU A 217 -20.62 -15.58 -4.28
N TYR A 218 -20.68 -14.79 -5.35
CA TYR A 218 -20.81 -15.28 -6.72
C TYR A 218 -19.62 -16.16 -7.12
N ILE A 219 -18.40 -15.72 -6.84
CA ILE A 219 -17.17 -16.47 -7.11
C ILE A 219 -17.16 -17.81 -6.37
N GLU A 220 -17.52 -17.79 -5.08
CA GLU A 220 -17.51 -18.96 -4.22
C GLU A 220 -18.56 -20.00 -4.66
N VAL A 221 -19.81 -19.56 -4.85
CA VAL A 221 -20.94 -20.46 -5.17
C VAL A 221 -20.82 -21.06 -6.58
N ASN A 222 -20.20 -20.33 -7.51
CA ASN A 222 -20.00 -20.81 -8.89
C ASN A 222 -18.62 -21.42 -9.14
N HIS A 223 -17.77 -21.52 -8.11
CA HIS A 223 -16.41 -22.07 -8.21
C HIS A 223 -15.58 -21.43 -9.35
N ILE A 224 -15.68 -20.10 -9.48
CA ILE A 224 -14.94 -19.36 -10.52
C ILE A 224 -13.43 -19.41 -10.27
N VAL A 225 -13.02 -19.61 -9.02
CA VAL A 225 -11.63 -19.77 -8.59
C VAL A 225 -11.44 -21.10 -7.86
N PRO A 226 -10.22 -21.67 -7.84
CA PRO A 226 -9.96 -22.97 -7.22
C PRO A 226 -9.82 -22.94 -5.70
N TRP A 227 -9.65 -21.76 -5.09
CA TRP A 227 -9.68 -21.59 -3.64
C TRP A 227 -11.10 -21.30 -3.11
N SER A 228 -11.30 -21.43 -1.81
CA SER A 228 -12.61 -21.23 -1.18
C SER A 228 -12.51 -20.41 0.10
N ILE A 229 -13.46 -19.49 0.27
CA ILE A 229 -13.59 -18.68 1.50
C ILE A 229 -14.06 -19.51 2.70
N ARG A 230 -14.57 -20.73 2.49
CA ARG A 230 -15.01 -21.63 3.56
C ARG A 230 -13.85 -22.06 4.47
N GLY A 231 -12.63 -22.06 3.95
CA GLY A 231 -11.42 -22.42 4.69
C GLY A 231 -10.74 -21.25 5.41
N TYR A 232 -11.27 -20.03 5.28
CA TYR A 232 -10.65 -18.86 5.90
C TYR A 232 -11.00 -18.76 7.38
N ASP A 233 -10.05 -18.25 8.16
CA ASP A 233 -10.30 -17.87 9.55
C ASP A 233 -11.16 -16.59 9.64
N GLU A 234 -11.54 -16.23 10.87
CA GLU A 234 -12.36 -15.05 11.11
C GLU A 234 -11.69 -13.76 10.62
N ASN A 235 -10.36 -13.64 10.68
CA ASN A 235 -9.66 -12.44 10.22
C ASN A 235 -9.67 -12.34 8.68
N GLY A 236 -9.40 -13.45 7.99
CA GLY A 236 -9.51 -13.59 6.53
C GLY A 236 -10.88 -13.17 6.01
N LEU A 237 -11.94 -13.66 6.67
CA LEU A 237 -13.32 -13.30 6.34
C LEU A 237 -13.63 -11.83 6.64
N ARG A 238 -13.17 -11.29 7.78
CA ARG A 238 -13.36 -9.87 8.12
C ARG A 238 -12.73 -8.94 7.09
N ILE A 239 -11.58 -9.30 6.52
CA ILE A 239 -10.95 -8.48 5.47
C ILE A 239 -11.87 -8.33 4.25
N LEU A 240 -12.60 -9.39 3.88
CA LEU A 240 -13.49 -9.39 2.72
C LEU A 240 -14.87 -8.80 3.01
N PHE A 241 -15.40 -9.00 4.22
CA PHE A 241 -16.81 -8.77 4.53
C PHE A 241 -17.09 -7.65 5.55
N ASP A 242 -16.07 -7.07 6.19
CA ASP A 242 -16.22 -5.94 7.11
C ASP A 242 -16.24 -4.61 6.34
N GLY A 243 -17.42 -4.00 6.21
CA GLY A 243 -17.60 -2.72 5.53
C GLY A 243 -16.83 -1.57 6.18
N SER A 244 -16.46 -1.68 7.46
CA SER A 244 -15.63 -0.67 8.12
C SER A 244 -14.16 -0.71 7.67
N ARG A 245 -13.71 -1.84 7.10
CA ARG A 245 -12.42 -1.94 6.40
C ARG A 245 -12.52 -1.43 4.96
N PHE A 246 -13.70 -1.41 4.36
CA PHE A 246 -13.90 -0.89 3.01
C PHE A 246 -14.04 0.63 2.99
N ILE A 247 -14.92 1.21 3.81
CA ILE A 247 -15.21 2.65 3.81
C ILE A 247 -15.24 3.21 5.24
N TYR A 248 -14.64 4.39 5.43
CA TYR A 248 -14.58 5.02 6.74
C TYR A 248 -15.93 5.68 7.09
N TYR A 249 -16.46 5.35 8.27
CA TYR A 249 -17.63 5.99 8.85
C TYR A 249 -17.23 7.10 9.84
N ASN A 250 -17.66 8.33 9.57
CA ASN A 250 -17.49 9.48 10.46
C ASN A 250 -18.75 9.65 11.33
N SER A 251 -18.67 9.23 12.60
CA SER A 251 -19.78 9.33 13.54
C SER A 251 -20.19 10.77 13.89
N ALA A 252 -19.27 11.74 13.79
CA ALA A 252 -19.56 13.14 14.10
C ALA A 252 -20.46 13.79 13.03
N THR A 253 -20.33 13.37 11.78
CA THR A 253 -21.12 13.91 10.65
C THR A 253 -22.17 12.94 10.14
N ASN A 254 -22.20 11.70 10.65
CA ASN A 254 -23.00 10.59 10.12
C ASN A 254 -22.82 10.41 8.61
N ARG A 255 -21.56 10.47 8.14
CA ARG A 255 -21.19 10.33 6.72
C ARG A 255 -20.12 9.28 6.53
N TYR A 256 -20.02 8.77 5.32
CA TYR A 256 -19.02 7.81 4.90
C TYR A 256 -18.04 8.47 3.92
N LYS A 257 -16.79 8.01 3.90
CA LYS A 257 -15.80 8.45 2.90
C LYS A 257 -14.73 7.40 2.65
N PHE A 258 -14.16 7.40 1.46
CA PHE A 258 -12.85 6.79 1.23
C PHE A 258 -11.80 7.70 1.84
N SER A 259 -11.00 7.18 2.77
CA SER A 259 -10.11 8.00 3.60
C SER A 259 -8.65 7.81 3.20
N MET A 260 -7.97 8.92 2.90
CA MET A 260 -6.51 9.00 2.84
C MET A 260 -5.85 8.95 4.22
N ASP A 261 -6.63 9.09 5.30
CA ASP A 261 -6.09 9.15 6.66
C ASP A 261 -5.42 7.83 7.03
N LYS A 262 -4.09 7.89 7.16
CA LYS A 262 -3.22 6.78 7.55
C LYS A 262 -3.57 6.22 8.92
N THR A 263 -4.08 7.05 9.82
CA THR A 263 -4.26 6.73 11.24
C THR A 263 -5.55 5.96 11.55
N LYS A 264 -6.49 5.88 10.61
CA LYS A 264 -7.86 5.39 10.87
C LYS A 264 -8.16 4.00 10.34
N GLY A 265 -7.15 3.24 9.91
CA GLY A 265 -7.27 1.80 9.63
C GLY A 265 -8.20 1.42 8.47
N SER A 266 -8.80 2.38 7.74
CA SER A 266 -9.63 2.06 6.57
C SER A 266 -8.77 1.45 5.47
N GLY A 267 -9.18 0.32 4.92
CA GLY A 267 -8.52 -0.44 3.87
C GLY A 267 -8.38 0.31 2.54
N SER A 268 -9.09 1.42 2.33
CA SER A 268 -9.18 2.17 1.07
C SER A 268 -8.32 3.45 1.00
N GLN A 269 -7.07 3.43 1.45
CA GLN A 269 -6.24 4.62 1.41
C GLN A 269 -5.78 4.88 -0.02
N GLY A 270 -6.10 6.03 -0.59
CA GLY A 270 -5.60 6.42 -1.91
C GLY A 270 -6.43 5.90 -3.08
N ILE A 271 -7.42 5.06 -2.84
CA ILE A 271 -8.23 4.45 -3.89
C ILE A 271 -9.73 4.57 -3.57
N THR A 272 -10.53 4.85 -4.59
CA THR A 272 -12.00 4.75 -4.57
C THR A 272 -12.39 3.52 -5.37
N ASP A 273 -12.72 2.44 -4.66
CA ASP A 273 -13.32 1.26 -5.25
C ASP A 273 -14.83 1.33 -5.07
N TRP A 274 -15.57 1.32 -6.17
CA TRP A 274 -17.02 1.53 -6.17
C TRP A 274 -17.75 0.52 -7.06
N ASN A 275 -17.01 -0.34 -7.77
CA ASN A 275 -17.55 -1.28 -8.74
C ASN A 275 -16.70 -2.57 -8.77
N ALA A 276 -17.06 -3.51 -7.88
CA ALA A 276 -16.43 -4.83 -7.82
C ALA A 276 -16.52 -5.64 -9.13
N PHE A 277 -17.51 -5.37 -9.99
CA PHE A 277 -17.70 -6.15 -11.22
C PHE A 277 -16.60 -5.83 -12.23
N ASN A 278 -16.24 -4.55 -12.34
CA ASN A 278 -15.12 -4.13 -13.18
C ASN A 278 -13.82 -4.81 -12.73
N ASN A 279 -13.59 -4.92 -11.42
CA ASN A 279 -12.40 -5.56 -10.86
C ASN A 279 -12.35 -7.05 -11.23
N LEU A 280 -13.47 -7.77 -11.06
CA LEU A 280 -13.58 -9.17 -11.43
C LEU A 280 -13.35 -9.39 -12.94
N TYR A 281 -14.05 -8.63 -13.79
CA TYR A 281 -13.92 -8.76 -15.24
C TYR A 281 -12.51 -8.39 -15.71
N PHE A 282 -11.92 -7.34 -15.16
CA PHE A 282 -10.54 -6.99 -15.44
C PHE A 282 -9.57 -8.14 -15.14
N LEU A 283 -9.65 -8.75 -13.95
CA LEU A 283 -8.78 -9.86 -13.58
C LEU A 283 -8.98 -11.09 -14.47
N ARG A 284 -10.24 -11.42 -14.80
CA ARG A 284 -10.58 -12.54 -15.68
C ARG A 284 -10.11 -12.31 -17.11
N ASP A 285 -10.45 -11.16 -17.68
CA ASP A 285 -10.27 -10.87 -19.11
C ASP A 285 -8.80 -10.62 -19.45
N ASN A 286 -7.98 -10.23 -18.46
CA ASN A 286 -6.52 -10.14 -18.59
C ASN A 286 -5.78 -11.41 -18.13
N GLY A 287 -6.48 -12.52 -17.88
CA GLY A 287 -5.87 -13.80 -17.53
C GLY A 287 -5.08 -13.79 -16.20
N MET A 288 -5.45 -12.91 -15.27
CA MET A 288 -4.80 -12.80 -13.96
C MET A 288 -5.36 -13.76 -12.92
N ILE A 289 -6.50 -14.39 -13.18
CA ILE A 289 -7.00 -15.50 -12.35
C ILE A 289 -6.24 -16.76 -12.73
N ARG A 290 -5.38 -17.23 -11.83
CA ARG A 290 -4.48 -18.38 -12.02
C ARG A 290 -4.87 -19.57 -11.14
N PRO A 291 -4.28 -20.76 -11.35
CA PRO A 291 -4.53 -21.94 -10.53
C PRO A 291 -4.33 -21.76 -9.01
N THR A 292 -3.51 -20.80 -8.58
CA THR A 292 -3.32 -20.49 -7.15
C THR A 292 -3.52 -19.01 -6.85
N GLN A 293 -3.74 -18.69 -5.56
CA GLN A 293 -3.81 -17.30 -5.10
C GLN A 293 -2.49 -16.57 -5.34
N GLU A 294 -1.37 -17.24 -5.04
CA GLU A 294 -0.02 -16.72 -5.21
C GLU A 294 0.26 -16.37 -6.68
N GLU A 295 -0.02 -17.28 -7.61
CA GLU A 295 0.14 -17.01 -9.04
C GLU A 295 -0.78 -15.87 -9.53
N SER A 296 -1.97 -15.72 -8.96
CA SER A 296 -2.87 -14.61 -9.29
C SER A 296 -2.35 -13.27 -8.76
N ILE A 297 -1.76 -13.27 -7.56
CA ILE A 297 -1.07 -12.12 -6.98
C ILE A 297 0.14 -11.74 -7.84
N TYR A 298 0.92 -12.71 -8.30
CA TYR A 298 2.07 -12.48 -9.19
C TYR A 298 1.65 -11.93 -10.55
N ALA A 299 0.62 -12.50 -11.18
CA ALA A 299 0.10 -11.98 -12.44
C ALA A 299 -0.41 -10.54 -12.33
N LEU A 300 -1.08 -10.19 -11.22
CA LEU A 300 -1.48 -8.81 -10.97
C LEU A 300 -0.26 -7.88 -10.73
N THR A 301 0.73 -8.37 -9.98
CA THR A 301 1.97 -7.63 -9.70
C THR A 301 2.76 -7.35 -10.97
N GLU A 302 2.83 -8.35 -11.86
CA GLU A 302 3.40 -8.26 -13.19
C GLU A 302 2.76 -7.11 -13.98
N TRP A 303 1.42 -7.08 -14.04
CA TRP A 303 0.67 -6.01 -14.69
C TRP A 303 0.93 -4.65 -14.05
N MET A 304 0.95 -4.58 -12.72
CA MET A 304 1.23 -3.33 -12.00
C MET A 304 2.61 -2.77 -12.35
N GLY A 305 3.63 -3.62 -12.44
CA GLY A 305 4.99 -3.22 -12.83
C GLY A 305 5.12 -2.68 -14.25
N LEU A 306 4.17 -3.01 -15.13
CA LEU A 306 4.11 -2.54 -16.52
C LEU A 306 3.31 -1.26 -16.70
N HIS A 307 2.24 -1.09 -15.93
CA HIS A 307 1.23 -0.07 -16.20
C HIS A 307 1.18 1.04 -15.17
N LEU A 308 1.58 0.79 -13.92
CA LEU A 308 1.41 1.77 -12.85
C LEU A 308 2.59 2.72 -12.71
N PHE A 309 2.26 3.95 -12.33
CA PHE A 309 3.20 5.01 -12.02
C PHE A 309 2.98 5.55 -10.60
N HIS A 310 4.08 5.83 -9.92
CA HIS A 310 4.05 6.53 -8.64
C HIS A 310 3.70 8.00 -8.87
N ASP A 311 2.54 8.46 -8.41
CA ASP A 311 2.31 9.88 -8.27
C ASP A 311 3.00 10.40 -7.00
N TRP A 312 4.16 11.05 -7.19
CA TRP A 312 4.95 11.66 -6.12
C TRP A 312 4.28 12.86 -5.46
N TYR A 313 3.30 13.45 -6.13
CA TYR A 313 2.56 14.60 -5.62
C TYR A 313 1.07 14.34 -5.79
N PRO A 314 0.48 13.43 -4.97
CA PRO A 314 -0.96 13.19 -4.92
C PRO A 314 -1.65 14.47 -4.46
N ARG A 315 -1.82 15.36 -5.42
CA ARG A 315 -2.56 16.59 -5.32
C ARG A 315 -3.89 16.22 -5.91
N ALA A 316 -4.98 16.46 -5.19
CA ALA A 316 -6.33 16.37 -5.74
C ALA A 316 -6.48 17.09 -7.10
N TYR A 317 -5.58 18.06 -7.38
CA TYR A 317 -5.39 18.65 -8.70
C TYR A 317 -5.07 17.65 -9.81
N SER A 318 -4.09 16.76 -9.63
CA SER A 318 -3.73 15.71 -10.60
C SER A 318 -4.90 14.75 -10.83
N VAL A 319 -5.48 14.20 -9.76
CA VAL A 319 -6.64 13.30 -9.88
C VAL A 319 -7.80 13.94 -10.63
N ARG A 320 -8.09 15.22 -10.35
CA ARG A 320 -9.15 15.96 -11.05
C ARG A 320 -8.78 16.26 -12.50
N GLN A 321 -7.55 16.67 -12.77
CA GLN A 321 -7.09 17.02 -14.11
C GLN A 321 -7.02 15.78 -15.00
N ASP A 322 -6.49 14.69 -14.46
CA ASP A 322 -6.14 13.48 -15.19
C ASP A 322 -7.34 12.53 -15.29
N TYR A 323 -8.19 12.45 -14.26
CA TYR A 323 -9.33 11.52 -14.24
C TYR A 323 -10.71 12.19 -14.16
N GLY A 324 -10.76 13.52 -14.13
CA GLY A 324 -12.03 14.25 -13.99
C GLY A 324 -12.69 14.09 -12.62
N TYR A 325 -11.96 13.57 -11.61
CA TYR A 325 -12.53 13.24 -10.31
C TYR A 325 -12.01 14.17 -9.20
N ASN A 326 -12.94 14.86 -8.54
CA ASN A 326 -12.62 15.85 -7.50
C ASN A 326 -12.40 15.18 -6.14
N SER A 327 -11.39 14.30 -6.05
CA SER A 327 -11.00 13.58 -4.84
C SER A 327 -9.47 13.48 -4.74
N SER A 328 -8.97 13.22 -3.54
CA SER A 328 -7.58 12.82 -3.34
C SER A 328 -7.34 11.31 -3.56
N ASN A 329 -8.42 10.52 -3.68
CA ASN A 329 -8.36 9.09 -3.95
C ASN A 329 -8.54 8.82 -5.45
N TYR A 330 -7.73 7.92 -6.00
CA TYR A 330 -7.78 7.50 -7.39
C TYR A 330 -8.92 6.48 -7.60
N PRO A 331 -9.85 6.68 -8.55
CA PRO A 331 -10.87 5.67 -8.85
C PRO A 331 -10.25 4.43 -9.49
N VAL A 332 -10.57 3.23 -8.98
CA VAL A 332 -10.01 1.97 -9.50
C VAL A 332 -10.20 1.84 -11.00
N ASP A 333 -11.43 2.03 -11.47
CA ASP A 333 -11.77 1.88 -12.90
C ASP A 333 -10.99 2.85 -13.80
N LYS A 334 -10.64 4.03 -13.28
CA LYS A 334 -9.82 5.01 -13.98
C LYS A 334 -8.34 4.68 -13.96
N ILE A 335 -7.87 3.94 -12.96
CA ILE A 335 -6.52 3.37 -12.98
C ILE A 335 -6.45 2.23 -14.00
N LEU A 336 -7.45 1.35 -14.03
CA LEU A 336 -7.50 0.20 -14.94
C LEU A 336 -7.74 0.61 -16.40
N SER A 337 -8.37 1.76 -16.62
CA SER A 337 -8.69 2.30 -17.95
C SER A 337 -8.58 3.83 -17.92
N PRO A 338 -7.34 4.36 -17.93
CA PRO A 338 -7.13 5.80 -17.85
C PRO A 338 -7.66 6.51 -19.11
N PRO A 339 -8.06 7.78 -19.00
CA PRO A 339 -8.39 8.59 -20.17
C PRO A 339 -7.24 8.65 -21.19
N GLU A 340 -7.57 8.96 -22.44
CA GLU A 340 -6.56 9.10 -23.50
C GLU A 340 -5.50 10.15 -23.10
N GLY A 341 -4.22 9.78 -23.23
CA GLY A 341 -3.09 10.64 -22.87
C GLY A 341 -2.81 10.74 -21.36
N VAL A 342 -3.44 9.90 -20.55
CA VAL A 342 -3.24 9.81 -19.10
C VAL A 342 -2.69 8.43 -18.74
N ASN A 343 -1.70 8.39 -17.85
CA ASN A 343 -1.16 7.12 -17.33
C ASN A 343 -2.00 6.56 -16.18
N SER A 344 -1.84 5.28 -15.89
CA SER A 344 -2.37 4.66 -14.68
C SER A 344 -1.51 5.04 -13.47
N TYR A 345 -1.98 6.00 -12.70
CA TYR A 345 -1.30 6.48 -11.49
C TYR A 345 -1.93 5.92 -10.22
N THR A 346 -1.10 5.71 -9.21
CA THR A 346 -1.56 5.50 -7.83
C THR A 346 -0.92 6.49 -6.89
N ALA A 347 -1.53 6.71 -5.72
CA ALA A 347 -1.01 7.54 -4.65
C ALA A 347 0.18 6.88 -3.90
N GLY A 348 1.16 6.37 -4.65
CA GLY A 348 2.30 5.63 -4.14
C GLY A 348 1.93 4.32 -3.43
N CYS A 349 2.82 3.85 -2.55
CA CYS A 349 2.62 2.65 -1.76
C CYS A 349 1.22 2.47 -1.12
N PRO A 350 0.61 3.44 -0.40
CA PRO A 350 -0.72 3.23 0.17
C PRO A 350 -1.80 3.05 -0.91
N GLY A 351 -1.72 3.85 -1.99
CA GLY A 351 -2.65 3.74 -3.12
C GLY A 351 -2.57 2.36 -3.78
N THR A 352 -1.36 1.88 -4.06
CA THR A 352 -1.18 0.56 -4.69
C THR A 352 -1.57 -0.58 -3.76
N ALA A 353 -1.26 -0.48 -2.47
CA ALA A 353 -1.72 -1.44 -1.47
C ALA A 353 -3.24 -1.55 -1.42
N SER A 354 -3.94 -0.42 -1.51
CA SER A 354 -5.40 -0.40 -1.60
C SER A 354 -5.93 -0.88 -2.94
N LEU A 355 -5.20 -0.69 -4.04
CA LEU A 355 -5.54 -1.25 -5.35
C LEU A 355 -5.44 -2.78 -5.36
N TYR A 356 -4.43 -3.36 -4.71
CA TYR A 356 -4.39 -4.81 -4.46
C TYR A 356 -5.66 -5.28 -3.75
N GLY A 357 -6.06 -4.61 -2.66
CA GLY A 357 -7.27 -4.97 -1.93
C GLY A 357 -8.55 -4.86 -2.76
N ALA A 358 -8.69 -3.79 -3.54
CA ALA A 358 -9.82 -3.58 -4.44
C ALA A 358 -9.95 -4.70 -5.48
N LEU A 359 -8.85 -5.05 -6.14
CA LEU A 359 -8.85 -6.04 -7.22
C LEU A 359 -8.97 -7.46 -6.66
N LEU A 360 -8.10 -7.85 -5.74
CA LEU A 360 -7.99 -9.23 -5.27
C LEU A 360 -9.16 -9.67 -4.39
N SER A 361 -9.84 -8.74 -3.71
CA SER A 361 -11.07 -9.07 -2.98
C SER A 361 -12.20 -9.54 -3.92
N ALA A 362 -12.24 -9.05 -5.17
CA ALA A 362 -13.21 -9.47 -6.17
C ALA A 362 -13.06 -10.94 -6.59
N ILE A 363 -11.91 -11.56 -6.29
CA ILE A 363 -11.64 -12.99 -6.49
C ILE A 363 -11.36 -13.70 -5.15
N ASN A 364 -11.91 -13.20 -4.04
CA ASN A 364 -11.82 -13.83 -2.72
C ASN A 364 -10.40 -13.98 -2.15
N ILE A 365 -9.45 -13.14 -2.54
CA ILE A 365 -8.12 -13.11 -1.92
C ILE A 365 -8.10 -11.93 -0.93
N PRO A 366 -8.03 -12.19 0.39
CA PRO A 366 -7.94 -11.13 1.39
C PRO A 366 -6.59 -10.41 1.28
N VAL A 367 -6.64 -9.09 1.34
CA VAL A 367 -5.45 -8.22 1.33
C VAL A 367 -5.49 -7.31 2.53
N MET A 368 -4.36 -7.25 3.25
CA MET A 368 -4.19 -6.33 4.36
C MET A 368 -3.06 -5.35 4.05
N LYS A 369 -3.22 -4.13 4.55
CA LYS A 369 -2.10 -3.21 4.66
C LYS A 369 -1.35 -3.53 5.94
N ASN A 370 -0.02 -3.47 5.90
CA ASN A 370 0.79 -3.69 7.11
C ASN A 370 0.45 -2.67 8.22
N SER A 371 0.05 -1.45 7.86
CA SER A 371 -0.42 -0.43 8.81
C SER A 371 -1.70 -0.81 9.57
N SER A 372 -2.44 -1.81 9.09
CA SER A 372 -3.70 -2.28 9.67
C SER A 372 -3.53 -3.52 10.55
N LEU A 373 -2.29 -3.93 10.82
CA LEU A 373 -1.96 -5.14 11.56
C LEU A 373 -1.31 -4.79 12.92
N PRO A 374 -2.07 -4.33 13.92
CA PRO A 374 -1.51 -4.06 15.25
C PRO A 374 -0.97 -5.33 15.94
N GLU A 375 -1.48 -6.51 15.58
CA GLU A 375 -0.98 -7.80 16.10
C GLU A 375 0.44 -8.11 15.60
N TYR A 376 0.74 -7.78 14.34
CA TYR A 376 2.07 -8.00 13.76
C TYR A 376 2.98 -6.77 13.92
N PHE A 377 2.38 -5.58 14.05
CA PHE A 377 3.02 -4.27 14.09
C PHE A 377 2.30 -3.36 15.10
N PRO A 378 2.47 -3.61 16.42
CA PRO A 378 1.83 -2.82 17.48
C PRO A 378 2.17 -1.33 17.38
N ASP A 379 3.28 -1.01 16.71
CA ASP A 379 3.77 0.33 16.49
C ASP A 379 3.80 0.74 15.01
N SER A 380 2.88 0.24 14.18
CA SER A 380 2.80 0.56 12.74
C SER A 380 2.63 2.05 12.40
N GLY A 381 2.30 2.92 13.37
CA GLY A 381 2.42 4.36 13.23
C GLY A 381 3.87 4.86 12.97
N ARG A 382 4.87 3.98 13.10
CA ARG A 382 6.31 4.29 13.06
C ARG A 382 7.02 4.01 11.74
N LEU A 383 6.45 3.24 10.82
CA LEU A 383 7.09 2.90 9.53
C LEU A 383 7.08 4.05 8.50
N GLY A 384 6.92 5.30 8.97
CA GLY A 384 6.96 6.48 8.12
C GLY A 384 5.91 6.41 7.02
N TRP A 385 6.19 7.09 5.91
CA TRP A 385 5.20 7.36 4.87
C TRP A 385 4.83 6.15 4.01
N HIS A 386 5.37 4.97 4.32
CA HIS A 386 5.33 3.79 3.48
C HIS A 386 4.32 2.74 3.95
N THR A 387 3.74 2.02 2.99
CA THR A 387 2.68 1.04 3.25
C THR A 387 3.00 -0.23 2.49
N GLY A 388 3.19 -1.32 3.21
CA GLY A 388 3.35 -2.67 2.66
C GLY A 388 2.01 -3.39 2.53
N VAL A 389 2.05 -4.56 1.89
CA VAL A 389 0.87 -5.38 1.60
C VAL A 389 1.07 -6.78 2.14
N VAL A 390 0.06 -7.35 2.78
CA VAL A 390 0.08 -8.71 3.32
C VAL A 390 -1.06 -9.51 2.72
N PHE A 391 -0.74 -10.70 2.21
CA PHE A 391 -1.67 -11.65 1.60
C PHE A 391 -1.76 -12.88 2.51
N PRO A 392 -2.55 -12.83 3.60
CA PRO A 392 -2.47 -13.81 4.69
C PRO A 392 -2.73 -15.25 4.23
N THR A 393 -3.66 -15.44 3.29
CA THR A 393 -4.03 -16.77 2.78
C THR A 393 -3.04 -17.34 1.78
N ALA A 394 -2.22 -16.48 1.16
CA ALA A 394 -1.10 -16.90 0.29
C ALA A 394 0.23 -16.99 1.05
N GLY A 395 0.30 -16.55 2.31
CA GLY A 395 1.51 -16.64 3.13
C GLY A 395 2.66 -15.73 2.69
N ILE A 396 2.35 -14.67 1.94
CA ILE A 396 3.33 -13.73 1.37
C ILE A 396 3.00 -12.26 1.67
N ALA A 397 3.98 -11.39 1.53
CA ALA A 397 3.87 -9.96 1.75
C ALA A 397 4.87 -9.15 0.90
N LEU A 398 4.56 -7.87 0.70
CA LEU A 398 5.42 -6.86 0.11
C LEU A 398 5.83 -5.85 1.18
N ALA A 399 7.13 -5.53 1.23
CA ALA A 399 7.68 -4.43 2.05
C ALA A 399 6.99 -3.10 1.72
N HIS A 400 6.72 -2.88 0.44
CA HIS A 400 6.10 -1.68 -0.09
C HIS A 400 5.04 -2.00 -1.14
N GLY A 401 3.90 -1.32 -1.08
CA GLY A 401 2.83 -1.49 -2.05
C GLY A 401 3.22 -1.05 -3.45
N ASP A 402 4.17 -0.13 -3.57
CA ASP A 402 4.72 0.37 -4.84
C ASP A 402 5.99 -0.37 -5.29
N ASP A 403 6.38 -1.45 -4.61
CA ASP A 403 7.43 -2.35 -5.09
C ASP A 403 7.23 -2.83 -6.54
N PRO A 404 6.00 -3.18 -7.03
CA PRO A 404 5.82 -3.75 -8.37
C PRO A 404 6.39 -2.90 -9.51
N TYR A 405 6.32 -1.57 -9.37
CA TYR A 405 6.82 -0.60 -10.36
C TYR A 405 7.92 0.28 -9.78
N SER A 406 8.51 -0.11 -8.64
CA SER A 406 9.60 0.66 -8.08
C SER A 406 10.77 0.67 -9.07
N GLY A 407 11.43 1.82 -9.13
CA GLY A 407 12.52 2.07 -10.05
C GLY A 407 13.54 0.95 -10.10
N SER A 408 13.77 0.21 -9.00
CA SER A 408 14.77 -0.88 -8.90
C SER A 408 14.37 -2.25 -9.40
N TYR A 409 13.09 -2.51 -9.62
CA TYR A 409 12.62 -3.78 -10.18
C TYR A 409 12.22 -3.62 -11.66
N LEU A 410 12.51 -2.47 -12.27
CA LEU A 410 12.12 -2.19 -13.65
C LEU A 410 12.77 -3.13 -14.65
N ARG A 411 11.95 -3.47 -15.65
CA ARG A 411 12.19 -4.50 -16.67
C ARG A 411 13.34 -4.16 -17.62
N GLY A 412 14.27 -5.10 -17.71
CA GLY A 412 15.28 -5.25 -18.75
C GLY A 412 15.27 -6.68 -19.30
N PRO A 413 16.28 -7.15 -20.05
CA PRO A 413 16.33 -8.49 -20.61
C PRO A 413 16.55 -9.55 -19.51
N ARG A 414 16.78 -9.08 -18.27
CA ARG A 414 16.99 -9.85 -17.06
C ARG A 414 16.08 -9.23 -15.97
N GLU A 415 14.82 -9.65 -15.98
CA GLU A 415 13.80 -9.14 -15.04
C GLU A 415 13.94 -9.86 -13.70
N VAL A 416 13.68 -9.13 -12.60
CA VAL A 416 13.49 -9.78 -11.30
C VAL A 416 12.13 -10.49 -11.37
N PRO A 417 12.05 -11.82 -11.22
CA PRO A 417 10.78 -12.52 -11.21
C PRO A 417 9.87 -11.96 -10.10
N GLU A 418 8.57 -11.83 -10.37
CA GLU A 418 7.63 -11.22 -9.42
C GLU A 418 7.70 -11.89 -8.06
N ALA A 419 7.81 -13.22 -8.04
CA ALA A 419 7.92 -14.04 -6.85
C ALA A 419 9.07 -13.62 -5.90
N GLU A 420 10.18 -13.13 -6.45
CA GLU A 420 11.38 -12.77 -5.68
C GLU A 420 11.23 -11.45 -4.91
N VAL A 421 10.28 -10.61 -5.33
CA VAL A 421 9.96 -9.34 -4.66
C VAL A 421 9.19 -9.59 -3.36
N PHE A 422 8.51 -10.74 -3.24
CA PHE A 422 7.72 -11.08 -2.07
C PHE A 422 8.56 -11.67 -0.94
N TYR A 423 8.13 -11.35 0.28
CA TYR A 423 8.60 -11.96 1.51
C TYR A 423 7.60 -13.04 1.91
N SER A 424 8.07 -14.15 2.48
CA SER A 424 7.19 -14.98 3.32
C SER A 424 6.74 -14.19 4.54
N ILE A 425 5.60 -14.53 5.16
CA ILE A 425 5.14 -13.84 6.38
C ILE A 425 6.21 -13.82 7.50
N PRO A 426 6.92 -14.92 7.80
CA PRO A 426 7.98 -14.88 8.82
C PRO A 426 9.12 -13.91 8.46
N GLU A 427 9.58 -13.90 7.20
CA GLU A 427 10.61 -12.95 6.75
C GLU A 427 10.11 -11.52 6.82
N PHE A 428 8.84 -11.29 6.47
CA PHE A 428 8.22 -9.98 6.55
C PHE A 428 8.11 -9.46 7.99
N ILE A 429 7.79 -10.34 8.95
CA ILE A 429 7.78 -10.01 10.37
C ILE A 429 9.18 -9.63 10.85
N LEU A 430 10.20 -10.40 10.48
CA LEU A 430 11.60 -10.10 10.81
C LEU A 430 12.09 -8.81 10.15
N PHE A 431 11.65 -8.56 8.92
CA PHE A 431 11.96 -7.36 8.17
C PHE A 431 11.46 -6.09 8.86
N ASN A 432 10.22 -6.10 9.34
CA ASN A 432 9.58 -4.96 10.02
C ASN A 432 9.94 -4.86 11.51
N ASN A 433 10.31 -5.97 12.15
CA ASN A 433 10.74 -6.03 13.54
C ASN A 433 12.18 -6.54 13.62
N PRO A 434 13.15 -5.81 13.04
CA PRO A 434 14.53 -6.25 13.09
C PRO A 434 15.00 -6.33 14.53
N VAL A 435 15.73 -7.39 14.87
CA VAL A 435 16.37 -7.54 16.18
C VAL A 435 17.41 -6.42 16.31
N PRO A 436 17.32 -5.55 17.33
CA PRO A 436 18.34 -4.55 17.59
C PRO A 436 19.69 -5.22 17.76
N ASP A 437 20.71 -4.60 17.19
CA ASP A 437 22.07 -5.08 17.33
C ASP A 437 22.63 -4.70 18.71
N GLU A 438 22.74 -5.70 19.59
CA GLU A 438 23.21 -5.52 20.96
C GLU A 438 24.65 -4.96 21.02
N GLU A 439 25.48 -5.22 20.01
CA GLU A 439 26.89 -4.78 19.98
C GLU A 439 27.04 -3.26 19.81
N THR A 440 26.09 -2.60 19.17
CA THR A 440 26.15 -1.14 18.94
C THR A 440 25.49 -0.33 20.06
N GLY A 441 24.92 -0.98 21.09
CA GLY A 441 24.21 -0.32 22.19
C GLY A 441 22.97 0.46 21.72
N ALA A 442 22.52 0.18 20.51
CA ALA A 442 21.44 0.82 19.79
C ALA A 442 20.09 0.30 20.29
N THR A 443 19.38 1.09 21.11
CA THR A 443 18.10 0.70 21.73
C THR A 443 16.92 1.62 21.42
N THR A 444 17.06 2.61 20.52
CA THR A 444 15.99 3.59 20.27
C THR A 444 15.04 3.19 19.15
N GLU A 445 13.79 3.60 19.28
CA GLU A 445 12.70 3.46 18.31
C GLU A 445 13.06 3.95 16.89
N GLU A 446 13.85 5.02 16.80
CA GLU A 446 14.39 5.57 15.56
C GLU A 446 15.28 4.56 14.81
N GLN A 447 15.94 3.64 15.54
CA GLN A 447 16.81 2.64 14.94
C GLN A 447 16.02 1.52 14.28
N THR A 448 14.86 1.10 14.83
CA THR A 448 14.05 0.04 14.23
C THR A 448 13.56 0.42 12.83
N ALA A 449 13.05 1.65 12.64
CA ALA A 449 12.62 2.15 11.34
C ALA A 449 13.79 2.28 10.34
N ASN A 450 14.95 2.73 10.83
CA ASN A 450 16.17 2.82 10.02
C ASN A 450 16.69 1.43 9.63
N ILE A 451 16.60 0.43 10.51
CA ILE A 451 17.01 -0.95 10.20
C ILE A 451 16.03 -1.61 9.22
N ALA A 452 14.72 -1.40 9.36
CA ALA A 452 13.75 -1.88 8.37
C ALA A 452 14.02 -1.27 6.98
N THR A 453 14.26 0.04 6.92
CA THR A 453 14.66 0.72 5.68
C THR A 453 15.97 0.16 5.13
N TYR A 454 16.97 -0.06 5.99
CA TYR A 454 18.24 -0.67 5.61
C TYR A 454 18.05 -2.07 5.02
N ASN A 455 17.29 -2.94 5.68
CA ASN A 455 17.03 -4.30 5.21
C ASN A 455 16.30 -4.30 3.85
N TYR A 456 15.41 -3.32 3.65
CA TYR A 456 14.63 -3.18 2.42
C TYR A 456 15.54 -2.83 1.28
N VAL A 457 16.32 -1.77 1.47
CA VAL A 457 17.28 -1.29 0.50
C VAL A 457 18.31 -2.38 0.20
N LYS A 458 18.84 -3.05 1.23
CA LYS A 458 19.78 -4.17 1.04
C LYS A 458 19.22 -5.27 0.16
N ARG A 459 18.00 -5.75 0.45
CA ARG A 459 17.35 -6.79 -0.36
C ARG A 459 17.10 -6.31 -1.78
N ARG A 460 16.55 -5.10 -1.95
CA ARG A 460 16.26 -4.47 -3.24
C ARG A 460 17.50 -4.40 -4.12
N TYR A 461 18.63 -3.94 -3.57
CA TYR A 461 19.90 -3.87 -4.28
C TYR A 461 20.47 -5.26 -4.60
N ALA A 462 20.36 -6.21 -3.66
CA ALA A 462 20.80 -7.59 -3.89
C ALA A 462 20.00 -8.27 -5.01
N LEU A 463 18.67 -8.12 -5.02
CA LEU A 463 17.80 -8.63 -6.08
C LEU A 463 18.14 -7.99 -7.43
N GLY A 464 18.18 -6.66 -7.48
CA GLY A 464 18.50 -5.99 -8.73
C GLY A 464 19.88 -6.36 -9.26
N TYR A 465 20.85 -6.67 -8.39
CA TYR A 465 22.17 -7.15 -8.81
C TYR A 465 22.14 -8.59 -9.31
N ASN A 466 21.55 -9.51 -8.55
CA ASN A 466 21.43 -10.92 -8.90
C ASN A 466 20.74 -11.12 -10.25
N TYR A 467 19.78 -10.26 -10.55
CA TYR A 467 19.04 -10.26 -11.82
C TYR A 467 19.55 -9.22 -12.82
N SER A 468 20.64 -8.47 -12.54
CA SER A 468 21.14 -7.42 -13.43
C SER A 468 20.05 -6.44 -13.92
N ALA A 469 19.15 -6.02 -13.03
CA ALA A 469 18.01 -5.18 -13.37
C ALA A 469 18.47 -3.85 -13.98
N TYR A 470 17.89 -3.47 -15.12
CA TYR A 470 18.25 -2.23 -15.84
C TYR A 470 18.12 -0.99 -14.99
N ALA A 471 17.19 -1.01 -14.05
CA ALA A 471 17.06 -0.01 -13.03
C ALA A 471 18.38 0.40 -12.35
N LEU A 472 19.09 -0.56 -11.76
CA LEU A 472 20.33 -0.29 -11.02
C LEU A 472 21.44 0.15 -11.99
N ILE A 473 21.47 -0.45 -13.18
CA ILE A 473 22.39 -0.09 -14.25
C ILE A 473 22.13 1.36 -14.70
N ALA A 474 20.87 1.77 -14.82
CA ALA A 474 20.46 3.10 -15.24
C ALA A 474 20.66 4.15 -14.15
N GLU A 475 20.42 3.80 -12.88
CA GLU A 475 20.76 4.62 -11.70
C GLU A 475 22.27 4.89 -11.68
N ARG A 476 23.08 3.84 -11.84
CA ARG A 476 24.54 3.95 -11.96
C ARG A 476 24.97 4.80 -13.15
N ALA A 477 24.38 4.59 -14.33
CA ALA A 477 24.67 5.38 -15.53
C ALA A 477 24.31 6.86 -15.35
N HIS A 478 23.21 7.16 -14.67
CA HIS A 478 22.79 8.52 -14.33
C HIS A 478 23.82 9.19 -13.40
N GLU A 479 24.24 8.50 -12.33
CA GLU A 479 25.27 9.01 -11.42
C GLU A 479 26.57 9.35 -12.14
N LEU A 480 27.07 8.43 -12.97
CA LEU A 480 28.30 8.62 -13.73
C LEU A 480 28.23 9.76 -14.76
N LYS A 481 27.03 10.14 -15.19
CA LYS A 481 26.81 11.24 -16.12
C LYS A 481 26.76 12.59 -15.41
N TYR A 482 26.08 12.68 -14.28
CA TYR A 482 25.78 13.96 -13.61
C TYR A 482 26.70 14.25 -12.41
N TYR A 483 27.34 13.23 -11.83
CA TYR A 483 28.22 13.33 -10.67
C TYR A 483 29.56 12.61 -10.93
N PRO A 484 30.35 13.06 -11.93
CA PRO A 484 31.61 12.40 -12.29
C PRO A 484 32.67 12.48 -11.19
N ASP A 485 32.57 13.46 -10.28
CA ASP A 485 33.51 13.64 -9.17
C ASP A 485 33.36 12.53 -8.10
N PRO A 486 34.42 11.75 -7.83
CA PRO A 486 34.44 10.74 -6.76
C PRO A 486 34.18 11.28 -5.36
N SER A 487 34.41 12.58 -5.13
CA SER A 487 34.21 13.21 -3.83
C SER A 487 32.77 13.72 -3.60
N SER A 488 31.87 13.57 -4.58
CA SER A 488 30.48 14.01 -4.46
C SER A 488 29.67 13.08 -3.53
N PRO A 489 28.87 13.61 -2.59
CA PRO A 489 28.21 12.84 -1.53
C PRO A 489 27.02 11.97 -2.00
N MET A 490 26.63 12.01 -3.28
CA MET A 490 25.59 11.16 -3.85
C MET A 490 26.16 10.19 -4.88
N ARG A 491 26.97 9.25 -4.41
CA ARG A 491 27.27 8.01 -5.16
C ARG A 491 26.55 6.84 -4.52
N MET A 492 26.08 5.91 -5.35
CA MET A 492 25.58 4.60 -4.95
C MET A 492 26.55 3.93 -3.97
N GLU A 493 27.85 4.11 -4.18
CA GLU A 493 28.91 3.70 -3.25
C GLU A 493 28.76 4.32 -1.84
N THR A 494 28.61 5.65 -1.73
CA THR A 494 28.38 6.34 -0.44
C THR A 494 27.08 5.88 0.20
N PHE A 495 26.02 5.71 -0.59
CA PHE A 495 24.75 5.20 -0.12
C PHE A 495 24.87 3.76 0.44
N LEU A 496 25.60 2.89 -0.26
CA LEU A 496 25.88 1.51 0.15
C LEU A 496 26.79 1.45 1.40
N ARG A 497 27.68 2.42 1.60
CA ARG A 497 28.69 2.41 2.67
C ARG A 497 28.29 3.18 3.93
N SER A 498 27.63 4.33 3.82
CA SER A 498 27.59 5.31 4.92
C SER A 498 26.23 5.86 5.29
N ARG A 499 25.15 5.49 4.58
CA ARG A 499 23.80 6.02 4.91
C ARG A 499 23.19 5.35 6.15
N TYR A 500 23.68 4.18 6.51
CA TYR A 500 23.15 3.37 7.59
C TYR A 500 24.24 3.08 8.63
N TYR A 501 23.81 2.66 9.82
CA TYR A 501 24.73 2.26 10.90
C TYR A 501 25.70 1.15 10.50
N ARG A 502 25.39 0.39 9.44
CA ARG A 502 26.26 -0.61 8.84
C ARG A 502 26.25 -0.45 7.31
N PRO A 503 27.37 -0.70 6.62
CA PRO A 503 27.38 -0.84 5.17
C PRO A 503 26.38 -1.91 4.71
N ILE A 504 25.63 -1.65 3.64
CA ILE A 504 24.69 -2.59 3.02
C ILE A 504 25.42 -3.87 2.60
N PHE A 505 26.60 -3.67 2.01
CA PHE A 505 27.54 -4.71 1.61
C PHE A 505 28.93 -4.37 2.14
N ASN A 506 29.77 -5.40 2.34
CA ASN A 506 31.17 -5.16 2.65
C ASN A 506 31.91 -4.52 1.47
N ASP A 507 33.11 -4.02 1.72
CA ASP A 507 33.91 -3.29 0.76
C ASP A 507 34.21 -4.09 -0.51
N ALA A 508 34.64 -5.34 -0.35
CA ALA A 508 34.97 -6.21 -1.47
C ALA A 508 33.75 -6.44 -2.38
N PHE A 509 32.59 -6.76 -1.79
CA PHE A 509 31.35 -6.95 -2.54
C PHE A 509 30.89 -5.65 -3.19
N THR A 510 31.00 -4.51 -2.50
CA THR A 510 30.62 -3.21 -3.05
C THR A 510 31.45 -2.88 -4.30
N GLN A 511 32.77 -3.12 -4.25
CA GLN A 511 33.63 -2.91 -5.42
C GLN A 511 33.27 -3.84 -6.58
N GLN A 512 33.04 -5.12 -6.30
CA GLN A 512 32.61 -6.09 -7.32
C GLN A 512 31.26 -5.69 -7.94
N PHE A 513 30.29 -5.34 -7.10
CA PHE A 513 28.96 -4.89 -7.50
C PHE A 513 29.04 -3.71 -8.47
N LEU A 514 29.84 -2.69 -8.15
CA LEU A 514 30.01 -1.50 -9.00
C LEU A 514 30.74 -1.84 -10.31
N ALA A 515 31.76 -2.69 -10.27
CA ALA A 515 32.48 -3.13 -11.45
C ALA A 515 31.56 -3.87 -12.43
N ASP A 516 30.67 -4.73 -11.93
CA ASP A 516 29.72 -5.47 -12.76
C ASP A 516 28.64 -4.56 -13.37
N LEU A 517 28.17 -3.55 -12.64
CA LEU A 517 27.27 -2.53 -13.22
C LEU A 517 27.98 -1.75 -14.33
N ASP A 518 29.23 -1.32 -14.12
CA ASP A 518 29.99 -0.58 -15.12
C ASP A 518 30.29 -1.43 -16.37
N ALA A 519 30.52 -2.74 -16.20
CA ALA A 519 30.65 -3.70 -17.29
C ALA A 519 29.33 -3.83 -18.09
N ASN A 520 28.19 -3.96 -17.41
CA ASN A 520 26.88 -4.02 -18.07
C ASN A 520 26.57 -2.73 -18.87
N ILE A 521 26.87 -1.55 -18.32
CA ILE A 521 26.74 -0.27 -19.04
C ILE A 521 27.59 -0.29 -20.32
N THR A 522 28.82 -0.79 -20.22
CA THR A 522 29.73 -0.91 -21.37
C THR A 522 29.19 -1.88 -22.43
N GLU A 523 28.65 -3.03 -22.02
CA GLU A 523 28.03 -4.02 -22.90
C GLU A 523 26.86 -3.42 -23.69
N ILE A 524 25.93 -2.74 -23.00
CA ILE A 524 24.78 -2.06 -23.64
C ILE A 524 25.25 -1.01 -24.64
N GLY A 525 26.35 -0.33 -24.34
CA GLY A 525 27.02 0.62 -25.22
C GLY A 525 27.81 -0.01 -26.36
N SER A 526 27.72 -1.32 -26.58
CA SER A 526 28.51 -2.06 -27.57
C SER A 526 30.03 -1.85 -27.39
N GLY A 527 30.49 -1.86 -26.14
CA GLY A 527 31.89 -1.57 -25.77
C GLY A 527 32.18 -0.09 -25.52
N ASN A 528 31.26 0.82 -25.83
CA ASN A 528 31.41 2.26 -25.56
C ASN A 528 30.60 2.67 -24.33
N PHE A 529 31.29 2.91 -23.21
CA PHE A 529 30.67 3.31 -21.95
C PHE A 529 29.82 4.59 -22.04
N GLU A 530 30.30 5.63 -22.76
CA GLU A 530 29.53 6.87 -22.95
C GLU A 530 28.25 6.62 -23.76
N ALA A 531 28.31 5.77 -24.77
CA ALA A 531 27.13 5.37 -25.54
C ALA A 531 26.14 4.60 -24.66
N GLY A 532 26.60 3.64 -23.86
CA GLY A 532 25.77 2.90 -22.91
C GLY A 532 25.07 3.80 -21.90
N LYS A 533 25.82 4.75 -21.30
CA LYS A 533 25.25 5.77 -20.40
C LYS A 533 24.17 6.59 -21.09
N ARG A 534 24.38 7.01 -22.34
CA ARG A 534 23.40 7.78 -23.11
C ARG A 534 22.16 6.95 -23.44
N ILE A 535 22.33 5.71 -23.87
CA ILE A 535 21.22 4.79 -24.18
C ILE A 535 20.33 4.61 -22.95
N LEU A 536 20.92 4.29 -21.79
CA LEU A 536 20.19 4.07 -20.55
C LEU A 536 19.49 5.33 -20.02
N VAL A 537 20.18 6.48 -20.04
CA VAL A 537 19.57 7.74 -19.60
C VAL A 537 18.47 8.18 -20.55
N SER A 538 18.64 8.02 -21.86
CA SER A 538 17.58 8.28 -22.83
C SER A 538 16.40 7.35 -22.64
N TRP A 539 16.63 6.06 -22.35
CA TRP A 539 15.58 5.09 -22.04
C TRP A 539 14.77 5.49 -20.80
N LEU A 540 15.43 5.90 -19.71
CA LEU A 540 14.74 6.45 -18.54
C LEU A 540 13.88 7.68 -18.89
N VAL A 541 14.41 8.58 -19.73
CA VAL A 541 13.70 9.80 -20.14
C VAL A 541 12.54 9.50 -21.08
N SER A 542 12.69 8.57 -22.03
CA SER A 542 11.62 8.20 -22.97
C SER A 542 10.52 7.44 -22.26
N ARG A 543 10.84 6.57 -21.30
CA ARG A 543 9.83 5.88 -20.50
C ARG A 543 9.00 6.84 -19.63
N ASN A 544 9.59 7.96 -19.22
CA ASN A 544 8.86 9.05 -18.54
C ASN A 544 8.07 9.97 -19.51
N ARG A 545 8.09 9.70 -20.83
CA ARG A 545 7.45 10.52 -21.87
C ARG A 545 6.46 9.76 -22.76
N GLU A 546 6.72 8.48 -23.01
CA GLU A 546 5.87 7.59 -23.81
C GLU A 546 4.79 6.89 -22.97
N ALA A 547 5.04 6.82 -21.66
CA ALA A 547 3.98 6.89 -20.67
C ALA A 547 3.71 8.38 -20.42
#